data_AF-A0A225UF34-F1
#
_entry.id   AF-A0A225UF34-F1
#
_cell.length_a   1.000
_cell.length_b   1.000
_cell.length_c   1.000
_cell.angle_alpha   90.00
_cell.angle_beta   90.00
_cell.angle_gamma   90.00
#
_symmetry.space_group_name_H-M   'P 1'
#
loop_
_entity.id
_entity.type
_entity.pdbx_description
1 polymer ?
#
loop_
_entity_poly.entity_id
_entity_poly.type
_entity_poly.pdbx_seq_one_letter_code
_entity_poly.pdbx_strand_id
1 'polypeptide(L)'
;MSSEGDGCFSRLYADETGWMCVQPSATGVLMEICVQQAPMRFGENRHDPAMSKFCDLLRDSLETDKLEMTRCMERLLIDGIVAGISAE
;
A
#
# COMPACT_ATOMS: atom_id res chain seq x y z
N MET A 1 3.74 -0.49 10.60
CA MET A 1 5.03 -0.19 9.93
C MET A 1 5.23 1.32 10.04
N SER A 2 6.47 1.81 9.98
CA SER A 2 6.72 3.25 10.06
C SER A 2 7.65 3.69 8.95
N SER A 3 7.39 4.86 8.38
CA SER A 3 8.22 5.51 7.37
C SER A 3 8.80 6.82 7.91
N GLU A 4 10.07 7.07 7.63
CA GLU A 4 10.78 8.31 7.98
C GLU A 4 11.16 9.03 6.68
N GLY A 5 10.88 10.33 6.63
CA GLY A 5 11.24 11.18 5.51
C GLY A 5 12.73 11.55 5.54
N ASP A 6 13.36 11.53 4.37
CA ASP A 6 14.76 11.97 4.17
C ASP A 6 14.82 13.29 3.39
N GLY A 7 15.95 14.00 3.48
CA GLY A 7 16.22 15.23 2.75
C GLY A 7 15.19 16.33 3.02
N CYS A 8 14.41 16.71 1.98
CA CYS A 8 13.37 17.73 2.09
C CYS A 8 12.18 17.31 2.97
N PHE A 9 12.07 16.02 3.31
CA PHE A 9 11.09 15.48 4.24
C PHE A 9 11.70 15.12 5.60
N SER A 10 12.96 15.52 5.85
CA SER A 10 13.61 15.26 7.14
C SER A 10 12.73 15.72 8.32
N ARG A 11 12.68 14.88 9.36
CA ARG A 11 11.83 15.04 10.56
C ARG A 11 10.34 14.81 10.35
N LEU A 12 9.91 14.42 9.15
CA LEU A 12 8.57 13.88 8.91
C LEU A 12 8.61 12.37 9.08
N TYR A 13 7.56 11.84 9.70
CA TYR A 13 7.40 10.42 9.94
C TYR A 13 5.95 10.06 9.66
N ALA A 14 5.68 8.82 9.32
CA ALA A 14 4.33 8.28 9.39
C ALA A 14 4.34 6.93 10.07
N ASP A 15 3.40 6.75 10.99
CA ASP A 15 3.03 5.42 11.46
C ASP A 15 1.92 4.89 10.55
N GLU A 16 2.01 3.62 10.20
CA GLU A 16 1.11 2.95 9.27
C GLU A 16 0.58 1.67 9.89
N THR A 17 -0.74 1.62 10.04
CA THR A 17 -1.44 0.43 10.49
C THR A 17 -2.38 -0.02 9.39
N GLY A 18 -2.27 -1.29 8.98
CA GLY A 18 -3.05 -1.84 7.88
C GLY A 18 -3.71 -3.16 8.22
N TRP A 19 -4.87 -3.39 7.62
CA TRP A 19 -5.61 -4.66 7.64
C TRP A 19 -5.94 -5.08 6.22
N MET A 20 -5.99 -6.38 6.02
CA MET A 20 -6.38 -6.97 4.75
C MET A 20 -7.36 -8.12 4.99
N CYS A 21 -8.42 -8.15 4.20
CA CYS A 21 -9.32 -9.28 4.10
C CYS A 21 -9.20 -9.87 2.69
N VAL A 22 -8.95 -11.18 2.60
CA VAL A 22 -8.95 -11.91 1.33
C VAL A 22 -10.00 -12.99 1.45
N GLN A 23 -10.98 -12.96 0.56
CA GLN A 23 -12.09 -13.90 0.56
C GLN A 23 -12.42 -14.38 -0.86
N PRO A 24 -12.86 -15.64 -1.02
CA PRO A 24 -13.39 -16.09 -2.30
C PRO A 24 -14.67 -15.32 -2.64
N SER A 25 -14.89 -15.05 -3.92
CA SER A 25 -16.11 -14.43 -4.45
C SER A 25 -16.70 -15.30 -5.57
N ALA A 26 -17.95 -15.04 -5.95
CA ALA A 26 -18.64 -15.84 -6.97
C ALA A 26 -17.91 -15.87 -8.33
N THR A 27 -17.08 -14.87 -8.61
CA THR A 27 -16.35 -14.72 -9.88
C THR A 27 -14.83 -14.70 -9.69
N GLY A 28 -14.31 -15.02 -8.50
CA GLY A 28 -12.86 -15.02 -8.25
C GLY A 28 -12.50 -14.78 -6.79
N VAL A 29 -11.64 -13.79 -6.55
CA VAL A 29 -11.16 -13.39 -5.22
C VAL A 29 -11.51 -11.92 -4.99
N LEU A 30 -12.04 -11.62 -3.81
CA LEU A 30 -12.22 -10.27 -3.32
C LEU A 30 -11.12 -9.98 -2.29
N MET A 31 -10.35 -8.92 -2.54
CA MET A 31 -9.36 -8.40 -1.60
C MET A 31 -9.79 -7.00 -1.17
N GLU A 32 -9.88 -6.81 0.14
CA GLU A 32 -10.17 -5.52 0.76
C GLU A 32 -8.96 -5.12 1.60
N ILE A 33 -8.46 -3.91 1.39
CA ILE A 33 -7.30 -3.38 2.09
C ILE A 33 -7.72 -2.07 2.75
N CYS A 34 -7.43 -1.94 4.04
CA CYS A 34 -7.61 -0.70 4.79
C CYS A 34 -6.28 -0.34 5.44
N VAL A 35 -5.75 0.84 5.14
CA VAL A 35 -4.51 1.34 5.74
C VAL A 35 -4.75 2.73 6.32
N GLN A 36 -4.41 2.88 7.59
CA GLN A 36 -4.35 4.16 8.29
C GLN A 36 -2.90 4.66 8.25
N GLN A 37 -2.70 5.82 7.62
CA GLN A 37 -1.43 6.54 7.64
C GLN A 37 -1.54 7.73 8.60
N ALA A 38 -0.65 7.80 9.58
CA ALA A 38 -0.60 8.84 10.61
C ALA A 38 0.68 9.68 10.46
N PRO A 39 0.71 10.64 9.52
CA PRO A 39 1.86 11.51 9.33
C PRO A 39 2.03 12.45 10.52
N MET A 40 3.26 12.61 10.96
CA MET A 40 3.69 13.38 12.13
C MET A 40 4.98 14.13 11.80
N ARG A 41 5.23 15.19 12.57
CA ARG A 41 6.46 16.00 12.49
C ARG A 41 7.07 16.13 13.86
N PHE A 42 8.39 15.98 13.94
CA PHE A 42 9.14 16.35 15.13
C PHE A 42 9.79 17.73 14.97
N GLY A 43 9.60 18.61 15.95
CA GLY A 43 10.17 19.97 15.97
C GLY A 43 9.16 21.09 15.69
N GLU A 44 9.66 22.31 15.46
CA GLU A 44 8.80 23.51 15.30
C GLU A 44 7.79 23.35 14.15
N ASN A 45 6.52 23.63 14.47
CA ASN A 45 5.40 23.59 13.55
C ASN A 45 5.30 24.91 12.78
N ARG A 46 6.08 25.02 11.69
CA ARG A 46 5.91 26.08 10.69
C ARG A 46 5.06 25.50 9.57
N HIS A 47 4.14 26.29 9.01
CA HIS A 47 3.41 25.89 7.80
C HIS A 47 4.42 25.50 6.71
N ASP A 48 4.49 24.21 6.43
CA ASP A 48 5.53 23.63 5.58
C ASP A 48 4.88 22.92 4.39
N PRO A 49 5.07 23.43 3.16
CA PRO A 49 4.66 22.76 1.94
C PRO A 49 5.17 21.31 1.82
N ALA A 50 6.26 20.96 2.51
CA ALA A 50 6.79 19.60 2.54
C ALA A 50 5.82 18.60 3.20
N MET A 51 5.03 19.00 4.20
CA MET A 51 4.07 18.09 4.85
C MET A 51 2.98 17.63 3.87
N SER A 52 2.41 18.55 3.09
CA SER A 52 1.40 18.18 2.08
C SER A 52 1.97 17.19 1.07
N LYS A 53 3.17 17.48 0.55
CA LYS A 53 3.86 16.61 -0.40
C LYS A 53 4.19 15.24 0.21
N PHE A 54 4.55 15.19 1.49
CA PHE A 54 4.79 13.95 2.20
C PHE A 54 3.51 13.10 2.31
N CYS A 55 2.38 13.72 2.68
CA CYS A 55 1.09 13.04 2.69
C CYS A 55 0.68 12.50 1.30
N ASP A 56 0.95 13.26 0.24
CA ASP A 56 0.67 12.81 -1.12
C ASP A 56 1.56 11.62 -1.52
N LEU A 57 2.86 11.66 -1.18
CA LEU A 57 3.77 10.53 -1.41
C LEU A 57 3.34 9.26 -0.66
N LEU A 58 2.91 9.39 0.59
CA LEU A 58 2.40 8.27 1.38
C LEU A 58 1.17 7.63 0.71
N ARG A 59 0.25 8.46 0.22
CA ARG A 59 -0.94 7.99 -0.51
C ARG A 59 -0.55 7.28 -1.81
N ASP A 60 0.34 7.89 -2.59
CA ASP A 60 0.79 7.34 -3.88
C ASP A 60 1.52 5.99 -3.69
N SER A 61 2.29 5.86 -2.61
CA SER A 61 2.91 4.58 -2.23
C SER A 61 1.86 3.51 -1.96
N LEU A 62 0.81 3.82 -1.20
CA LEU A 62 -0.25 2.87 -0.89
C LEU A 62 -1.02 2.40 -2.13
N GLU A 63 -1.33 3.30 -3.06
CA GLU A 63 -1.98 2.92 -4.31
C GLU A 63 -1.06 2.09 -5.22
N THR A 64 0.25 2.38 -5.21
CA THR A 64 1.25 1.58 -5.92
C THR A 64 1.30 0.16 -5.36
N ASP A 65 1.37 0.02 -4.02
CA ASP A 65 1.40 -1.28 -3.36
C ASP A 65 0.14 -2.09 -3.65
N LYS A 66 -1.03 -1.46 -3.58
CA LYS A 66 -2.32 -2.09 -3.92
C LYS A 66 -2.36 -2.61 -5.36
N LEU A 67 -1.81 -1.85 -6.32
CA LEU A 67 -1.74 -2.26 -7.72
C LEU A 67 -0.81 -3.48 -7.90
N GLU A 68 0.37 -3.45 -7.29
CA GLU A 68 1.32 -4.57 -7.34
C GLU A 68 0.77 -5.83 -6.66
N MET A 69 0.06 -5.68 -5.54
CA MET A 69 -0.64 -6.80 -4.89
C MET A 69 -1.72 -7.40 -5.80
N THR A 70 -2.51 -6.56 -6.47
CA THR A 70 -3.53 -7.01 -7.42
C THR A 70 -2.90 -7.80 -8.57
N ARG A 71 -1.82 -7.29 -9.17
CA ARG A 71 -1.07 -7.98 -10.23
C ARG A 71 -0.50 -9.32 -9.77
N CYS A 72 0.05 -9.38 -8.55
CA CYS A 72 0.52 -10.63 -7.97
C CYS A 72 -0.60 -11.67 -7.85
N MET A 73 -1.79 -11.25 -7.38
CA MET A 73 -2.95 -12.15 -7.27
C MET A 73 -3.44 -12.64 -8.64
N GLU A 74 -3.52 -11.75 -9.64
CA GLU A 74 -3.90 -12.12 -11.01
C GLU A 74 -2.94 -13.17 -11.59
N ARG A 75 -1.64 -12.98 -11.39
CA ARG A 75 -0.62 -13.96 -11.82
C ARG A 75 -0.80 -15.32 -11.16
N LEU A 76 -1.06 -15.37 -9.85
CA LEU A 76 -1.30 -16.63 -9.15
C LEU A 76 -2.53 -17.37 -9.68
N LEU A 77 -3.60 -16.65 -10.07
CA LEU A 77 -4.77 -17.25 -10.70
C LEU A 77 -4.42 -17.86 -12.06
N ILE A 78 -3.62 -17.16 -12.88
CA ILE A 78 -3.16 -17.65 -14.18
C ILE A 78 -2.30 -18.91 -14.02
N ASP A 79 -1.31 -18.87 -13.12
CA ASP A 79 -0.41 -19.99 -12.89
C ASP A 79 -1.17 -21.25 -12.44
N GLY A 80 -2.19 -21.10 -11.60
CA GLY A 80 -3.08 -22.19 -11.19
C GLY A 80 -3.87 -22.80 -12.35
N ILE A 81 -4.39 -21.98 -13.26
CA ILE A 81 -5.10 -22.44 -14.46
C ILE A 81 -4.15 -23.19 -15.40
N VAL A 82 -2.97 -22.63 -15.66
CA VAL A 82 -1.96 -23.25 -16.54
C VAL A 82 -1.49 -24.58 -15.97
N ALA A 83 -1.24 -24.66 -14.66
CA ALA A 83 -0.87 -25.91 -13.99
C ALA A 83 -1.98 -26.97 -14.08
N GLY A 84 -3.26 -26.55 -14.00
CA GLY A 84 -4.41 -27.45 -14.18
C GLY A 84 -4.53 -28.00 -15.60
N ILE A 85 -4.32 -27.17 -16.62
CA ILE A 85 -4.38 -27.56 -18.04
C ILE A 85 -3.23 -28.51 -18.42
N SER A 86 -2.05 -28.33 -17.82
CA SER A 86 -0.86 -29.14 -18.13
C SER A 86 -0.78 -30.46 -17.36
N ALA A 87 -1.73 -30.73 -16.47
CA ALA A 87 -1.84 -31.99 -15.72
C ALA A 87 -2.83 -32.99 -16.34
N GLU A 88 -3.52 -32.60 -17.43
CA GLU A 88 -4.36 -33.46 -18.30
C GLU A 88 -3.58 -33.93 -19.55
#